data_AF-A0A285Z028-F1
#
_entry.id   AF-A0A285Z028-F1
#
_cell.length_a   1.000
_cell.length_b   1.000
_cell.length_c   1.000
_cell.angle_alpha   90.00
_cell.angle_beta   90.00
_cell.angle_gamma   90.00
#
_symmetry.space_group_name_H-M   'P 1'
#
loop_
_entity.id
_entity.type
_entity.pdbx_description
1 polymer ?
#
loop_
_entity_poly.entity_id
_entity_poly.type
_entity_poly.pdbx_seq_one_letter_code
_entity_poly.pdbx_strand_id
1 'polypeptide(L)'
;MPSPFVRALVKALRVSDRYRLSAVVEMADLSPKAREDLLAYYSQRCWPLLQQAQFSNLRAVGPWLFGSRPGSDVSAQYDFKWQLEQGAEGAVCGWIISALPPAELALHLSQANIVTGADGHSYLLRYHTAAALQALDSHRHLPGVSEWLAPIYHWWAPVAHPHKTLWLQIAGGDQPHAAHVTPITLDEDCWAALAGDPLSYQLAEVLKDTQHCPALTGDCHGTRVGLIQHYLDQAREQGLAREEDLITYVLMMARDGDQLNTSPAWQEAIIATREQHTALIDNVQRRLRIKD
;
A
#
# COMPACT_ATOMS: atom_id res chain seq x y z
N MET A 1 14.16 -7.40 -19.44
CA MET A 1 13.35 -6.23 -19.87
C MET A 1 12.84 -5.50 -18.63
N PRO A 2 12.82 -4.16 -18.59
CA PRO A 2 12.35 -3.42 -17.42
C PRO A 2 10.86 -3.70 -17.16
N SER A 3 10.47 -3.77 -15.88
CA SER A 3 9.09 -4.06 -15.48
C SER A 3 8.12 -3.01 -16.03
N PRO A 4 6.82 -3.32 -16.20
CA PRO A 4 5.81 -2.35 -16.62
C PRO A 4 5.80 -1.07 -15.78
N PHE A 5 5.97 -1.22 -14.46
CA PHE A 5 6.12 -0.11 -13.52
C PHE A 5 7.30 0.80 -13.86
N VAL A 6 8.50 0.23 -14.04
CA VAL A 6 9.70 1.00 -14.39
C VAL A 6 9.50 1.78 -15.69
N ARG A 7 8.87 1.17 -16.70
CA ARG A 7 8.57 1.86 -17.96
C ARG A 7 7.62 3.04 -17.77
N ALA A 8 6.57 2.87 -16.96
CA ALA A 8 5.61 3.93 -16.65
C ALA A 8 6.28 5.10 -15.91
N LEU A 9 7.10 4.79 -14.90
CA LEU A 9 7.87 5.77 -14.13
C LEU A 9 8.84 6.58 -15.02
N VAL A 10 9.63 5.90 -15.85
CA VAL A 10 10.56 6.58 -16.77
C VAL A 10 9.81 7.43 -17.80
N LYS A 11 8.67 6.94 -18.31
CA LYS A 11 7.82 7.72 -19.23
C LYS A 11 7.31 8.98 -18.55
N ALA A 12 6.87 8.90 -17.30
CA ALA A 12 6.40 10.05 -16.53
C ALA A 12 7.51 11.08 -16.28
N LEU A 13 8.72 10.65 -15.91
CA LEU A 13 9.86 11.55 -15.69
C LEU A 13 10.28 12.31 -16.97
N ARG A 14 10.04 11.75 -18.16
CA ARG A 14 10.37 12.41 -19.43
C ARG A 14 9.41 13.53 -19.82
N VAL A 15 8.27 13.66 -19.15
CA VAL A 15 7.26 14.67 -19.47
C VAL A 15 7.76 16.09 -19.16
N SER A 16 8.55 16.28 -18.10
CA SER A 16 9.15 17.57 -17.76
C SER A 16 10.50 17.39 -17.07
N ASP A 17 11.46 18.23 -17.42
CA ASP A 17 12.76 18.36 -16.76
C ASP A 17 12.70 18.89 -15.32
N ARG A 18 11.55 19.44 -14.90
CA ARG A 18 11.28 19.88 -13.53
C ARG A 18 10.94 18.73 -12.59
N TYR A 19 10.50 17.59 -13.13
CA TYR A 19 10.08 16.46 -12.32
C TYR A 19 11.23 15.78 -11.59
N ARG A 20 10.99 15.52 -10.31
CA ARG A 20 11.90 14.81 -9.41
C ARG A 20 11.22 13.58 -8.87
N LEU A 21 11.97 12.48 -8.88
CA LEU A 21 11.59 11.24 -8.25
C LEU A 21 11.95 11.29 -6.77
N SER A 22 10.98 10.99 -5.94
CA SER A 22 11.14 10.74 -4.51
C SER A 22 10.54 9.39 -4.15
N ALA A 23 10.93 8.85 -3.00
CA ALA A 23 10.40 7.61 -2.47
C ALA A 23 10.02 7.76 -1.01
N VAL A 24 8.95 7.08 -0.60
CA VAL A 24 8.60 6.90 0.81
C VAL A 24 9.16 5.57 1.28
N VAL A 25 9.88 5.58 2.40
CA VAL A 25 10.47 4.39 3.01
C VAL A 25 9.98 4.28 4.45
N GLU A 26 9.44 3.12 4.83
CA GLU A 26 9.08 2.81 6.22
C GLU A 26 10.35 2.36 6.97
N MET A 27 10.90 3.27 7.78
CA MET A 27 12.18 3.01 8.44
C MET A 27 12.06 1.90 9.51
N ALA A 28 10.85 1.64 10.02
CA ALA A 28 10.61 0.59 11.01
C ALA A 28 10.88 -0.82 10.46
N ASP A 29 10.76 -1.01 9.14
CA ASP A 29 11.01 -2.28 8.48
C ASP A 29 12.52 -2.54 8.25
N LEU A 30 13.37 -1.55 8.55
CA LEU A 30 14.82 -1.65 8.40
C LEU A 30 15.52 -1.93 9.73
N SER A 31 16.57 -2.75 9.67
CA SER A 31 17.48 -2.94 10.80
C SER A 31 18.12 -1.60 11.22
N PRO A 32 18.53 -1.43 12.49
CA PRO A 32 19.24 -0.22 12.94
C PRO A 32 20.43 0.14 12.05
N LYS A 33 21.25 -0.85 11.68
CA LYS A 33 22.42 -0.65 10.84
C LYS A 33 22.06 -0.18 9.42
N ALA A 34 21.06 -0.81 8.80
CA ALA A 34 20.59 -0.41 7.47
C ALA A 34 20.07 1.03 7.47
N ARG A 35 19.34 1.45 8.51
CA ARG A 35 18.88 2.83 8.65
C ARG A 35 20.03 3.82 8.74
N GLU A 36 21.01 3.57 9.59
CA GLU A 36 22.18 4.45 9.75
C GLU A 36 22.93 4.62 8.43
N ASP A 37 23.21 3.52 7.73
CA ASP A 37 23.91 3.53 6.45
C ASP A 37 23.10 4.29 5.38
N LEU A 38 21.79 4.10 5.35
CA LEU A 38 20.89 4.77 4.43
C LEU A 38 20.83 6.29 4.68
N LEU A 39 20.68 6.70 5.94
CA LEU A 39 20.65 8.12 6.34
C LEU A 39 21.99 8.81 6.06
N ALA A 40 23.11 8.13 6.28
CA ALA A 40 24.43 8.66 5.96
C ALA A 40 24.59 8.87 4.45
N TYR A 41 24.21 7.88 3.63
CA TYR A 41 24.32 7.95 2.17
C TYR A 41 23.42 9.02 1.53
N TYR A 42 22.20 9.16 2.05
CA TYR A 42 21.21 10.13 1.58
C TYR A 42 21.19 11.42 2.41
N SER A 43 22.27 11.74 3.12
CA SER A 43 22.39 12.99 3.87
C SER A 43 22.00 14.19 2.99
N GLN A 44 21.18 15.09 3.56
CA GLN A 44 20.57 16.26 2.89
C GLN A 44 19.60 15.95 1.74
N ARG A 45 19.27 14.67 1.53
CA ARG A 45 18.33 14.18 0.50
C ARG A 45 17.30 13.22 1.09
N CYS A 46 17.11 13.26 2.39
CA CYS A 46 16.11 12.50 3.10
C CYS A 46 15.51 13.32 4.25
N TRP A 47 14.21 13.17 4.47
CA TRP A 47 13.46 13.93 5.47
C TRP A 47 12.38 13.06 6.12
N PRO A 48 12.20 13.13 7.45
CA PRO A 48 11.09 12.44 8.10
C PRO A 48 9.76 13.06 7.66
N LEU A 49 8.74 12.21 7.48
CA LEU A 49 7.38 12.68 7.20
C LEU A 49 6.61 13.01 8.49
N LEU A 50 6.94 12.36 9.61
CA LEU A 50 6.37 12.66 10.93
C LEU A 50 7.08 13.88 11.58
N GLN A 51 6.81 15.07 11.07
CA GLN A 51 7.50 16.30 11.48
C GLN A 51 6.88 16.98 12.70
N GLN A 52 5.61 16.72 13.00
CA GLN A 52 4.92 17.33 14.14
C GLN A 52 5.57 16.95 15.48
N ALA A 53 5.50 17.87 16.45
CA ALA A 53 6.16 17.72 17.73
C ALA A 53 5.72 16.45 18.49
N GLN A 54 4.43 16.12 18.43
CA GLN A 54 3.86 14.92 19.06
C GLN A 54 4.42 13.59 18.53
N PHE A 55 5.06 13.58 17.36
CA PHE A 55 5.65 12.39 16.77
C PHE A 55 7.16 12.29 16.98
N SER A 56 7.74 13.05 17.91
CA SER A 56 9.18 13.04 18.19
C SER A 56 9.75 11.63 18.41
N ASN A 57 8.99 10.77 19.12
CA ASN A 57 9.40 9.41 19.46
C ASN A 57 9.32 8.45 18.26
N LEU A 58 8.51 8.77 17.25
CA LEU A 58 8.34 7.97 16.04
C LEU A 58 9.19 8.48 14.89
N ARG A 59 9.69 9.72 14.94
CA ARG A 59 10.37 10.38 13.82
C ARG A 59 11.56 9.59 13.26
N ALA A 60 12.33 8.92 14.11
CA ALA A 60 13.50 8.14 13.67
C ALA A 60 13.15 6.80 13.01
N VAL A 61 11.92 6.30 13.23
CA VAL A 61 11.51 4.94 12.83
C VAL A 61 10.27 4.93 11.92
N GLY A 62 9.55 6.05 11.81
CA GLY A 62 8.40 6.15 10.92
C GLY A 62 8.79 6.37 9.46
N PRO A 63 7.86 6.83 8.62
CA PRO A 63 8.10 7.02 7.20
C PRO A 63 9.01 8.22 6.91
N TRP A 64 9.95 8.03 5.99
CA TRP A 64 10.86 9.06 5.48
C TRP A 64 10.70 9.23 3.98
N LEU A 65 10.85 10.45 3.50
CA LEU A 65 10.94 10.76 2.08
C LEU A 65 12.42 10.85 1.66
N PHE A 66 12.80 10.10 0.64
CA PHE A 66 14.12 10.13 0.01
C PHE A 66 13.99 10.76 -1.38
N GLY A 67 14.89 11.68 -1.74
CA GLY A 67 14.86 12.38 -3.01
C GLY A 67 16.07 12.09 -3.91
N SER A 68 15.85 12.13 -5.22
CA SER A 68 16.95 12.21 -6.19
C SER A 68 17.79 13.48 -5.98
N ARG A 69 19.01 13.53 -6.53
CA ARG A 69 19.86 14.73 -6.41
C ARG A 69 19.22 15.92 -7.15
N PRO A 70 19.43 17.17 -6.69
CA PRO A 70 19.08 18.35 -7.47
C PRO A 70 19.74 18.32 -8.85
N GLY A 71 18.97 18.66 -9.88
CA GLY A 71 19.47 18.67 -11.27
C GLY A 71 19.67 17.29 -11.92
N SER A 72 19.27 16.19 -11.26
CA SER A 72 19.34 14.85 -11.87
C SER A 72 18.48 14.75 -13.13
N ASP A 73 19.09 14.28 -14.22
CA ASP A 73 18.38 13.86 -15.41
C ASP A 73 17.61 12.53 -15.18
N VAL A 74 16.89 12.07 -16.20
CA VAL A 74 16.07 10.85 -16.09
C VAL A 74 16.92 9.61 -15.76
N SER A 75 18.15 9.53 -16.28
CA SER A 75 19.06 8.40 -16.03
C SER A 75 19.52 8.38 -14.57
N ALA A 76 19.95 9.53 -14.04
CA ALA A 76 20.36 9.66 -12.65
C ALA A 76 19.19 9.41 -11.67
N GLN A 77 17.96 9.77 -12.05
CA GLN A 77 16.76 9.46 -11.26
C GLN A 77 16.41 7.97 -11.30
N TYR A 78 16.67 7.29 -12.41
CA TYR A 78 16.56 5.83 -12.50
C TYR A 78 17.62 5.12 -11.65
N ASP A 79 18.86 5.60 -11.65
CA ASP A 79 19.93 5.06 -10.80
C ASP A 79 19.61 5.26 -9.32
N PHE A 80 19.05 6.42 -8.94
CA PHE A 80 18.53 6.67 -7.60
C PHE A 80 17.50 5.61 -7.19
N LYS A 81 16.54 5.31 -8.07
CA LYS A 81 15.52 4.29 -7.81
C LYS A 81 16.17 2.94 -7.49
N TRP A 82 17.06 2.49 -8.38
CA TRP A 82 17.74 1.21 -8.23
C TRP A 82 18.56 1.14 -6.94
N GLN A 83 19.35 2.18 -6.64
CA GLN A 83 20.18 2.23 -5.43
C GLN A 83 19.35 2.20 -4.15
N LEU A 84 18.23 2.91 -4.12
CA LEU A 84 17.37 2.94 -2.95
C LEU A 84 16.67 1.60 -2.72
N GLU A 85 16.18 0.92 -3.77
CA GLU A 85 15.59 -0.42 -3.61
C GLU A 85 16.57 -1.44 -3.04
N GLN A 86 17.86 -1.32 -3.36
CA GLN A 86 18.90 -2.17 -2.80
C GLN A 86 19.25 -1.80 -1.35
N GLY A 87 19.28 -0.50 -1.02
CA GLY A 87 19.61 -0.02 0.32
C GLY A 87 18.46 -0.11 1.33
N ALA A 88 17.22 -0.19 0.84
CA ALA A 88 16.00 -0.23 1.63
C ALA A 88 15.09 -1.39 1.16
N GLU A 89 15.68 -2.57 0.93
CA GLU A 89 14.98 -3.75 0.46
C GLU A 89 13.77 -4.06 1.36
N GLY A 90 12.60 -4.24 0.74
CA GLY A 90 11.34 -4.50 1.45
C GLY A 90 10.70 -3.29 2.15
N ALA A 91 11.41 -2.17 2.32
CA ALA A 91 10.93 -1.02 3.10
C ALA A 91 10.41 0.15 2.25
N VAL A 92 10.57 0.12 0.91
CA VAL A 92 10.04 1.17 0.03
C VAL A 92 8.53 1.04 -0.09
N CYS A 93 7.79 2.00 0.47
CA CYS A 93 6.34 2.05 0.48
C CYS A 93 5.74 2.89 -0.65
N GLY A 94 6.55 3.58 -1.45
CA GLY A 94 6.03 4.26 -2.62
C GLY A 94 7.03 5.11 -3.36
N TRP A 95 6.67 5.45 -4.59
CA TRP A 95 7.41 6.33 -5.48
C TRP A 95 6.54 7.51 -5.88
N ILE A 96 7.08 8.72 -5.81
CA ILE A 96 6.36 9.96 -6.08
C ILE A 96 7.14 10.75 -7.12
N ILE A 97 6.46 11.17 -8.17
CA ILE A 97 6.96 12.18 -9.10
C ILE A 97 6.25 13.49 -8.81
N SER A 98 7.02 14.55 -8.62
CA SER A 98 6.52 15.90 -8.37
C SER A 98 7.48 16.93 -8.98
N ALA A 99 6.95 18.09 -9.38
CA ALA A 99 7.75 19.26 -9.70
C ALA A 99 8.24 20.01 -8.45
N LEU A 100 7.64 19.73 -7.28
CA LEU A 100 8.04 20.32 -6.01
C LEU A 100 9.38 19.72 -5.53
N PRO A 101 10.35 20.52 -5.05
CA PRO A 101 11.59 19.99 -4.53
C PRO A 101 11.35 18.98 -3.39
N PRO A 102 12.12 17.87 -3.28
CA PRO A 102 11.85 16.82 -2.29
C PRO A 102 11.75 17.30 -0.84
N ALA A 103 12.52 18.31 -0.43
CA ALA A 103 12.43 18.89 0.92
C ALA A 103 11.06 19.55 1.17
N GLU A 104 10.59 20.34 0.21
CA GLU A 104 9.28 21.00 0.27
C GLU A 104 8.14 19.97 0.14
N LEU A 105 8.33 18.94 -0.68
CA LEU A 105 7.41 17.82 -0.77
C LEU A 105 7.28 17.07 0.56
N ALA A 106 8.38 16.82 1.27
CA ALA A 106 8.33 16.19 2.59
C ALA A 106 7.54 17.02 3.60
N LEU A 107 7.74 18.34 3.61
CA LEU A 107 6.98 19.27 4.45
C LEU A 107 5.49 19.26 4.09
N HIS A 108 5.17 19.32 2.80
CA HIS A 108 3.80 19.27 2.30
C HIS A 108 3.09 17.96 2.68
N LEU A 109 3.73 16.82 2.40
CA LEU A 109 3.18 15.50 2.71
C LEU A 109 2.98 15.31 4.22
N SER A 110 3.85 15.90 5.05
CA SER A 110 3.78 15.78 6.51
C SER A 110 2.44 16.24 7.08
N GLN A 111 1.75 17.16 6.40
CA GLN A 111 0.53 17.79 6.88
C GLN A 111 -0.66 16.83 6.94
N ALA A 112 -0.66 15.77 6.12
CA ALA A 112 -1.70 14.75 6.13
C ALA A 112 -1.53 13.66 7.20
N ASN A 113 -0.45 13.69 8.00
CA ASN A 113 -0.28 12.71 9.07
C ASN A 113 -1.28 12.91 10.21
N ILE A 114 -1.94 14.06 10.32
CA ILE A 114 -2.99 14.30 11.30
C ILE A 114 -4.25 14.67 10.53
N VAL A 115 -5.31 13.89 10.76
CA VAL A 115 -6.63 14.11 10.16
C VAL A 115 -7.68 14.24 11.25
N THR A 116 -8.77 14.92 10.93
CA THR A 116 -9.95 14.98 11.79
C THR A 116 -10.93 13.89 11.34
N GLY A 117 -11.31 12.99 12.24
CA GLY A 117 -12.31 11.96 11.98
C GLY A 117 -13.73 12.54 11.93
N ALA A 118 -14.69 11.72 11.50
CA ALA A 118 -16.10 12.10 11.45
C ALA A 118 -16.69 12.40 12.85
N ASP A 119 -16.08 11.85 13.89
CA ASP A 119 -16.35 12.11 15.30
C ASP A 119 -15.75 13.44 15.83
N GLY A 120 -14.98 14.15 15.01
CA GLY A 120 -14.30 15.40 15.36
C GLY A 120 -12.98 15.20 16.13
N HIS A 121 -12.52 13.96 16.34
CA HIS A 121 -11.24 13.68 16.99
C HIS A 121 -10.07 13.65 16.00
N SER A 122 -8.85 13.85 16.49
CA SER A 122 -7.64 13.84 15.66
C SER A 122 -6.98 12.46 15.66
N TYR A 123 -6.64 11.98 14.46
CA TYR A 123 -6.06 10.66 14.24
C TYR A 123 -4.75 10.75 13.45
N LEU A 124 -3.83 9.82 13.73
CA LEU A 124 -2.65 9.61 12.90
C LEU A 124 -3.04 8.83 11.64
N LEU A 125 -2.80 9.41 10.46
CA LEU A 125 -3.07 8.75 9.19
C LEU A 125 -1.78 8.28 8.51
N ARG A 126 -1.67 6.96 8.28
CA ARG A 126 -0.61 6.35 7.45
C ARG A 126 -1.02 6.36 5.97
N TYR A 127 -1.05 7.55 5.37
CA TYR A 127 -1.50 7.77 3.99
C TYR A 127 -0.64 7.05 2.94
N HIS A 128 0.58 6.62 3.28
CA HIS A 128 1.53 5.99 2.34
C HIS A 128 1.25 4.51 2.07
N THR A 129 0.20 3.93 2.64
CA THR A 129 -0.28 2.59 2.26
C THR A 129 -1.16 2.67 1.02
N ALA A 130 -1.17 1.63 0.17
CA ALA A 130 -2.02 1.62 -1.03
C ALA A 130 -3.51 1.78 -0.70
N ALA A 131 -4.00 1.13 0.36
CA ALA A 131 -5.39 1.22 0.79
C ALA A 131 -5.76 2.67 1.21
N ALA A 132 -4.95 3.29 2.06
CA ALA A 132 -5.20 4.67 2.49
C ALA A 132 -5.11 5.66 1.33
N LEU A 133 -4.12 5.47 0.44
CA LEU A 133 -3.96 6.30 -0.74
C LEU A 133 -5.18 6.20 -1.68
N GLN A 134 -5.70 5.00 -1.91
CA GLN A 134 -6.89 4.78 -2.73
C GLN A 134 -8.17 5.35 -2.10
N ALA A 135 -8.31 5.22 -0.78
CA ALA A 135 -9.43 5.80 -0.05
C ALA A 135 -9.44 7.33 -0.20
N LEU A 136 -8.30 7.99 0.05
CA LEU A 136 -8.19 9.44 -0.14
C LEU A 136 -8.39 9.86 -1.60
N ASP A 137 -7.84 9.11 -2.56
CA ASP A 137 -8.00 9.38 -3.99
C ASP A 137 -9.46 9.35 -4.45
N SER A 138 -10.26 8.47 -3.86
CA SER A 138 -11.70 8.36 -4.15
C SER A 138 -12.52 9.47 -3.48
N HIS A 139 -11.96 10.15 -2.48
CA HIS A 139 -12.63 11.19 -1.67
C HIS A 139 -11.96 12.57 -1.81
N ARG A 140 -11.45 12.90 -3.00
CA ARG A 140 -10.80 14.20 -3.28
C ARG A 140 -11.63 15.44 -3.00
N HIS A 141 -12.95 15.29 -2.92
CA HIS A 141 -13.88 16.37 -2.61
C HIS A 141 -13.85 16.79 -1.13
N LEU A 142 -13.29 15.95 -0.25
CA LEU A 142 -13.15 16.26 1.16
C LEU A 142 -12.15 17.40 1.40
N PRO A 143 -12.38 18.22 2.44
CA PRO A 143 -11.49 19.33 2.77
C PRO A 143 -10.04 18.86 2.88
N GLY A 144 -9.10 19.53 2.20
CA GLY A 144 -7.67 19.29 2.31
C GLY A 144 -7.11 18.16 1.44
N VAL A 145 -7.95 17.23 0.94
CA VAL A 145 -7.45 16.05 0.21
C VAL A 145 -6.90 16.45 -1.17
N SER A 146 -7.64 17.28 -1.91
CA SER A 146 -7.21 17.75 -3.23
C SER A 146 -5.99 18.67 -3.13
N GLU A 147 -5.92 19.55 -2.13
CA GLU A 147 -4.77 20.42 -1.86
C GLU A 147 -3.54 19.60 -1.46
N TRP A 148 -3.73 18.53 -0.67
CA TRP A 148 -2.66 17.62 -0.30
C TRP A 148 -2.14 16.83 -1.52
N LEU A 149 -3.00 16.40 -2.44
CA LEU A 149 -2.59 15.73 -3.68
C LEU A 149 -2.08 16.68 -4.76
N ALA A 150 -2.26 18.00 -4.60
CA ALA A 150 -1.97 19.00 -5.61
C ALA A 150 -0.53 18.95 -6.18
N PRO A 151 0.55 18.89 -5.39
CA PRO A 151 1.91 18.92 -5.94
C PRO A 151 2.36 17.61 -6.58
N ILE A 152 1.58 16.53 -6.47
CA ILE A 152 1.94 15.22 -6.99
C ILE A 152 1.56 15.15 -8.47
N TYR A 153 2.47 14.68 -9.31
CA TYR A 153 2.14 14.28 -10.68
C TYR A 153 1.63 12.83 -10.67
N HIS A 154 2.45 11.91 -10.18
CA HIS A 154 2.06 10.51 -9.97
C HIS A 154 2.62 9.96 -8.66
N TRP A 155 1.83 9.11 -8.02
CA TRP A 155 2.25 8.34 -6.85
C TRP A 155 1.97 6.87 -7.12
N TRP A 156 2.99 6.03 -6.95
CA TRP A 156 2.88 4.58 -6.94
C TRP A 156 3.05 4.02 -5.53
N ALA A 157 2.12 3.20 -5.07
CA ALA A 157 2.20 2.48 -3.80
C ALA A 157 2.15 0.96 -4.07
N PRO A 158 2.96 0.14 -3.37
CA PRO A 158 2.96 -1.29 -3.56
C PRO A 158 1.65 -1.88 -3.02
N VAL A 159 1.06 -2.79 -3.79
CA VAL A 159 -0.11 -3.56 -3.37
C VAL A 159 0.36 -4.96 -3.02
N ALA A 160 -0.02 -5.43 -1.84
CA ALA A 160 0.28 -6.77 -1.39
C ALA A 160 -0.37 -7.79 -2.35
N HIS A 161 0.44 -8.71 -2.86
CA HIS A 161 -0.02 -9.75 -3.77
C HIS A 161 0.93 -10.96 -3.65
N PRO A 162 0.41 -12.21 -3.65
CA PRO A 162 1.19 -13.40 -3.28
C PRO A 162 2.39 -13.68 -4.19
N HIS A 163 2.30 -13.35 -5.48
CA HIS A 163 3.32 -13.75 -6.47
C HIS A 163 3.84 -12.63 -7.39
N LYS A 164 3.38 -11.39 -7.20
CA LYS A 164 3.67 -10.29 -8.13
C LYS A 164 3.85 -8.99 -7.35
N THR A 165 4.79 -8.17 -7.77
CA THR A 165 4.83 -6.77 -7.32
C THR A 165 3.81 -5.98 -8.13
N LEU A 166 2.68 -5.69 -7.51
CA LEU A 166 1.67 -4.79 -8.07
C LEU A 166 1.85 -3.39 -7.50
N TRP A 167 1.50 -2.39 -8.31
CA TRP A 167 1.60 -0.99 -7.94
C TRP A 167 0.26 -0.33 -8.21
N LEU A 168 -0.37 0.20 -7.17
CA LEU A 168 -1.44 1.17 -7.31
C LEU A 168 -0.80 2.47 -7.82
N GLN A 169 -1.36 3.05 -8.88
CA GLN A 169 -0.98 4.37 -9.35
C GLN A 169 -2.14 5.33 -9.16
N ILE A 170 -1.90 6.46 -8.51
CA ILE A 170 -2.79 7.61 -8.54
C ILE A 170 -2.10 8.78 -9.25
N ALA A 171 -2.90 9.68 -9.83
CA ALA A 171 -2.43 10.95 -10.39
C ALA A 171 -2.77 12.09 -9.44
N GLY A 172 -1.85 12.97 -9.10
CA GLY A 172 -2.20 14.14 -8.27
C GLY A 172 -2.73 15.30 -9.11
N GLY A 173 -2.58 16.53 -8.61
CA GLY A 173 -2.99 17.73 -9.33
C GLY A 173 -1.95 18.26 -10.32
N ASP A 174 -0.67 17.92 -10.15
CA ASP A 174 0.47 18.55 -10.82
C ASP A 174 0.47 20.09 -10.76
N GLN A 175 0.10 20.61 -9.58
CA GLN A 175 0.00 22.04 -9.31
C GLN A 175 1.14 22.49 -8.39
N PRO A 176 1.54 23.78 -8.45
CA PRO A 176 2.50 24.30 -7.49
C PRO A 176 2.01 24.17 -6.05
N HIS A 177 2.93 24.19 -5.09
CA HIS A 177 2.61 24.12 -3.67
C HIS A 177 1.65 25.26 -3.27
N ALA A 178 0.53 24.89 -2.65
CA ALA A 178 -0.35 25.84 -2.01
C ALA A 178 0.29 26.31 -0.70
N ALA A 179 0.38 27.62 -0.49
CA ALA A 179 0.97 28.20 0.73
C ALA A 179 0.25 27.77 2.02
N HIS A 180 -1.00 27.31 1.91
CA HIS A 180 -1.79 26.76 2.99
C HIS A 180 -2.51 25.51 2.50
N VAL A 181 -2.30 24.37 3.16
CA VAL A 181 -3.10 23.16 2.95
C VAL A 181 -4.09 23.06 4.09
N THR A 182 -5.36 22.99 3.75
CA THR A 182 -6.42 22.78 4.73
C THR A 182 -6.22 21.41 5.39
N PRO A 183 -6.34 21.29 6.73
CA PRO A 183 -6.29 19.98 7.39
C PRO A 183 -7.35 19.03 6.82
N ILE A 184 -6.99 17.76 6.65
CA ILE A 184 -7.92 16.76 6.11
C ILE A 184 -9.00 16.46 7.15
N THR A 185 -10.26 16.56 6.72
CA THR A 185 -11.43 16.18 7.52
C THR A 185 -12.14 15.03 6.82
N LEU A 186 -12.27 13.91 7.51
CA LEU A 186 -12.88 12.70 7.02
C LEU A 186 -14.39 12.70 7.32
N ASP A 187 -15.18 12.27 6.35
CA ASP A 187 -16.57 11.87 6.58
C ASP A 187 -16.64 10.37 6.94
N GLU A 188 -17.85 9.90 7.23
CA GLU A 188 -18.10 8.50 7.61
C GLU A 188 -17.71 7.52 6.49
N ASP A 189 -17.95 7.87 5.24
CA ASP A 189 -17.67 7.00 4.09
C ASP A 189 -16.15 6.84 3.88
N CYS A 190 -15.39 7.93 3.94
CA CYS A 190 -13.94 7.88 3.86
C CYS A 190 -13.34 7.19 5.10
N TRP A 191 -13.90 7.44 6.28
CA TRP A 191 -13.50 6.75 7.51
C TRP A 191 -13.68 5.23 7.40
N ALA A 192 -14.84 4.77 6.93
CA ALA A 192 -15.11 3.35 6.69
C ALA A 192 -14.15 2.75 5.65
N ALA A 193 -13.88 3.47 4.57
CA ALA A 193 -12.91 3.04 3.55
C ALA A 193 -11.48 2.91 4.12
N LEU A 194 -11.07 3.83 5.01
CA LEU A 194 -9.77 3.82 5.67
C LEU A 194 -9.65 2.73 6.74
N ALA A 195 -10.74 2.43 7.44
CA ALA A 195 -10.80 1.34 8.43
C ALA A 195 -10.59 -0.03 7.78
N GLY A 196 -10.93 -0.17 6.49
CA GLY A 196 -10.80 -1.40 5.73
C GLY A 196 -11.80 -2.48 6.17
N ASP A 197 -11.58 -3.71 5.73
CA ASP A 197 -12.44 -4.83 6.07
C ASP A 197 -12.07 -5.41 7.44
N PRO A 198 -12.97 -5.40 8.45
CA PRO A 198 -12.68 -5.96 9.76
C PRO A 198 -12.25 -7.43 9.72
N LEU A 199 -12.79 -8.21 8.78
CA LEU A 199 -12.45 -9.62 8.65
C LEU A 199 -11.00 -9.81 8.23
N SER A 200 -10.44 -8.89 7.43
CA SER A 200 -9.05 -8.95 7.00
C SER A 200 -8.08 -8.84 8.19
N TYR A 201 -8.38 -7.94 9.13
CA TYR A 201 -7.58 -7.76 10.35
C TYR A 201 -7.73 -8.94 11.31
N GLN A 202 -8.96 -9.43 11.50
CA GLN A 202 -9.20 -10.59 12.36
C GLN A 202 -8.46 -11.83 11.85
N LEU A 203 -8.55 -12.12 10.55
CA LEU A 203 -7.85 -13.24 9.95
C LEU A 203 -6.33 -13.04 9.96
N ALA A 204 -5.83 -11.81 9.79
CA ALA A 204 -4.40 -11.53 9.89
C ALA A 204 -3.84 -11.92 11.26
N GLU A 205 -4.58 -11.62 12.33
CA GLU A 205 -4.19 -11.99 13.69
C GLU A 205 -4.30 -13.49 13.96
N VAL A 206 -5.38 -14.15 13.48
CA VAL A 206 -5.57 -15.60 13.66
C VAL A 206 -4.51 -16.40 12.90
N LEU A 207 -4.12 -15.93 11.71
CA LEU A 207 -3.18 -16.64 10.83
C LEU A 207 -1.73 -16.24 11.04
N LYS A 208 -1.43 -15.44 12.09
CA LYS A 208 -0.11 -14.84 12.22
C LYS A 208 1.03 -15.85 12.41
N ASP A 209 0.74 -16.90 13.18
CA ASP A 209 1.70 -17.93 13.62
C ASP A 209 1.51 -19.28 12.89
N THR A 210 0.65 -19.32 11.87
CA THR A 210 0.29 -20.57 11.19
C THR A 210 1.37 -20.96 10.18
N GLN A 211 2.24 -21.89 10.57
CA GLN A 211 3.29 -22.48 9.70
C GLN A 211 2.75 -23.12 8.40
N HIS A 212 1.45 -23.39 8.34
CA HIS A 212 0.77 -24.03 7.20
C HIS A 212 0.22 -23.04 6.18
N CYS A 213 0.50 -21.73 6.29
CA CYS A 213 0.02 -20.71 5.35
C CYS A 213 1.18 -20.05 4.59
N PRO A 214 1.84 -20.76 3.66
CA PRO A 214 3.02 -20.25 2.96
C PRO A 214 2.73 -19.01 2.11
N ALA A 215 1.48 -18.80 1.69
CA ALA A 215 1.09 -17.62 0.93
C ALA A 215 1.00 -16.34 1.77
N LEU A 216 1.04 -16.46 3.11
CA LEU A 216 0.93 -15.35 4.07
C LEU A 216 2.24 -15.05 4.82
N THR A 217 3.38 -15.55 4.33
CA THR A 217 4.72 -15.40 4.95
C THR A 217 5.31 -13.99 4.87
N GLY A 218 4.47 -12.95 4.85
CA GLY A 218 4.93 -11.58 5.01
C GLY A 218 5.37 -11.32 6.45
N ASP A 219 6.62 -10.88 6.64
CA ASP A 219 7.21 -10.59 7.95
C ASP A 219 6.45 -9.47 8.69
N CYS A 220 5.75 -8.58 7.96
CA CYS A 220 5.02 -7.47 8.54
C CYS A 220 3.49 -7.65 8.47
N HIS A 221 2.81 -7.24 9.55
CA HIS A 221 1.35 -7.32 9.69
C HIS A 221 0.57 -6.66 8.54
N GLY A 222 1.04 -5.50 8.04
CA GLY A 222 0.37 -4.79 6.94
C GLY A 222 0.33 -5.58 5.63
N THR A 223 1.43 -6.26 5.27
CA THR A 223 1.46 -7.13 4.09
C THR A 223 0.49 -8.31 4.24
N ARG A 224 0.42 -8.89 5.45
CA ARG A 224 -0.52 -9.98 5.75
C ARG A 224 -1.97 -9.56 5.61
N VAL A 225 -2.35 -8.40 6.17
CA VAL A 225 -3.69 -7.82 6.00
C VAL A 225 -4.00 -7.61 4.52
N GLY A 226 -3.06 -7.05 3.75
CA GLY A 226 -3.25 -6.82 2.31
C GLY A 226 -3.42 -8.11 1.49
N LEU A 227 -2.67 -9.17 1.81
CA LEU A 227 -2.83 -10.49 1.17
C LEU A 227 -4.17 -11.14 1.49
N ILE A 228 -4.62 -11.02 2.73
CA ILE A 228 -5.94 -11.52 3.14
C ILE A 228 -7.04 -10.73 2.44
N GLN A 229 -6.93 -9.40 2.39
CA GLN A 229 -7.87 -8.56 1.65
C GLN A 229 -7.94 -8.99 0.18
N HIS A 230 -6.81 -9.26 -0.46
CA HIS A 230 -6.77 -9.76 -1.83
C HIS A 230 -7.58 -11.05 -2.01
N TYR A 231 -7.47 -12.01 -1.10
CA TYR A 231 -8.26 -13.24 -1.17
C TYR A 231 -9.74 -13.03 -0.83
N LEU A 232 -10.07 -12.11 0.07
CA LEU A 232 -11.45 -11.72 0.36
C LEU A 232 -12.11 -11.08 -0.85
N ASP A 233 -11.40 -10.19 -1.56
CA ASP A 233 -11.90 -9.55 -2.76
C ASP A 233 -12.11 -10.57 -3.88
N GLN A 234 -11.18 -11.51 -4.08
CA GLN A 234 -11.36 -12.62 -5.01
C GLN A 234 -12.58 -13.48 -4.66
N ALA A 235 -12.79 -13.82 -3.39
CA ALA A 235 -13.95 -14.59 -2.95
C ALA A 235 -15.27 -13.86 -3.28
N ARG A 236 -15.31 -12.53 -3.07
CA ARG A 236 -16.47 -11.68 -3.38
C ARG A 236 -16.71 -11.55 -4.87
N GLU A 237 -15.66 -11.39 -5.67
CA GLU A 237 -15.74 -11.39 -7.14
C GLU A 237 -16.29 -12.71 -7.67
N GLN A 238 -15.97 -13.82 -7.00
CA GLN A 238 -16.56 -15.13 -7.29
C GLN A 238 -18.02 -15.24 -6.83
N GLY A 239 -18.59 -14.24 -6.15
CA GLY A 239 -19.98 -14.20 -5.71
C GLY A 239 -20.22 -14.83 -4.33
N LEU A 240 -19.16 -15.07 -3.54
CA LEU A 240 -19.30 -15.50 -2.15
C LEU A 240 -19.62 -14.27 -1.27
N ALA A 241 -20.64 -14.40 -0.42
CA ALA A 241 -21.11 -13.30 0.43
C ALA A 241 -21.19 -13.66 1.92
N ARG A 242 -21.32 -14.95 2.26
CA ARG A 242 -21.38 -15.40 3.66
C ARG A 242 -19.99 -15.36 4.27
N GLU A 243 -19.88 -14.78 5.46
CA GLU A 243 -18.61 -14.66 6.18
C GLU A 243 -17.87 -16.00 6.33
N GLU A 244 -18.59 -17.09 6.67
CA GLU A 244 -18.03 -18.44 6.79
C GLU A 244 -17.39 -18.94 5.48
N ASP A 245 -18.01 -18.61 4.34
CA ASP A 245 -17.49 -18.99 3.01
C ASP A 245 -16.26 -18.15 2.65
N LEU A 246 -16.25 -16.86 3.02
CA LEU A 246 -15.09 -15.98 2.86
C LEU A 246 -13.90 -16.48 3.69
N ILE A 247 -14.13 -16.81 4.96
CA ILE A 247 -13.10 -17.39 5.85
C ILE A 247 -12.56 -18.69 5.24
N THR A 248 -13.45 -19.60 4.82
CA THR A 248 -13.05 -20.88 4.22
C THR A 248 -12.22 -20.64 2.96
N TYR A 249 -12.63 -19.70 2.10
CA TYR A 249 -11.89 -19.35 0.90
C TYR A 249 -10.48 -18.84 1.22
N VAL A 250 -10.36 -17.88 2.14
CA VAL A 250 -9.05 -17.33 2.55
C VAL A 250 -8.15 -18.42 3.12
N LEU A 251 -8.67 -19.30 3.99
CA LEU A 251 -7.88 -20.40 4.57
C LEU A 251 -7.34 -21.36 3.50
N MET A 252 -8.19 -21.74 2.55
CA MET A 252 -7.80 -22.63 1.45
C MET A 252 -6.75 -21.97 0.55
N MET A 253 -6.94 -20.69 0.19
CA MET A 253 -5.97 -19.94 -0.62
C MET A 253 -4.66 -19.69 0.13
N ALA A 254 -4.71 -19.37 1.43
CA ALA A 254 -3.53 -19.16 2.26
C ALA A 254 -2.67 -20.43 2.38
N ARG A 255 -3.31 -21.60 2.44
CA ARG A 255 -2.65 -22.91 2.56
C ARG A 255 -2.14 -23.42 1.21
N ASP A 256 -3.01 -23.47 0.23
CA ASP A 256 -2.76 -24.17 -1.03
C ASP A 256 -2.34 -23.22 -2.15
N GLY A 257 -2.47 -21.90 -1.99
CA GLY A 257 -2.04 -20.88 -2.95
C GLY A 257 -2.87 -20.79 -4.23
N ASP A 258 -2.45 -19.94 -5.16
CA ASP A 258 -3.19 -19.63 -6.39
C ASP A 258 -3.35 -20.85 -7.34
N GLN A 259 -2.59 -21.93 -7.15
CA GLN A 259 -2.78 -23.18 -7.89
C GLN A 259 -4.19 -23.76 -7.67
N LEU A 260 -4.82 -23.48 -6.53
CA LEU A 260 -6.18 -23.91 -6.25
C LEU A 260 -7.18 -23.34 -7.26
N ASN A 261 -6.95 -22.12 -7.75
CA ASN A 261 -7.80 -21.50 -8.79
C ASN A 261 -7.77 -22.25 -10.12
N THR A 262 -6.73 -23.06 -10.38
CA THR A 262 -6.67 -23.90 -11.59
C THR A 262 -7.34 -25.27 -11.43
N SER A 263 -7.71 -25.64 -10.20
CA SER A 263 -8.37 -26.92 -9.91
C SER A 263 -9.84 -26.90 -10.36
N PRO A 264 -10.27 -27.80 -11.26
CA PRO A 264 -11.68 -27.92 -11.64
C PRO A 264 -12.58 -28.21 -10.43
N ALA A 265 -12.11 -29.03 -9.50
CA ALA A 265 -12.86 -29.40 -8.30
C ALA A 265 -13.09 -28.20 -7.37
N TRP A 266 -12.15 -27.25 -7.32
CA TRP A 266 -12.30 -26.00 -6.60
C TRP A 266 -13.34 -25.08 -7.26
N GLN A 267 -13.25 -24.91 -8.58
CA GLN A 267 -14.20 -24.10 -9.33
C GLN A 267 -15.63 -24.66 -9.22
N GLU A 268 -15.79 -25.98 -9.32
CA GLU A 268 -17.07 -26.66 -9.09
C GLU A 268 -17.60 -26.44 -7.67
N ALA A 269 -16.73 -26.47 -6.64
CA ALA A 269 -17.14 -26.21 -5.26
C ALA A 269 -17.64 -24.78 -5.06
N ILE A 270 -16.98 -23.78 -5.67
CA ILE A 270 -17.42 -22.38 -5.64
C ILE A 270 -18.77 -22.24 -6.34
N ILE A 271 -18.93 -22.78 -7.55
CA ILE A 271 -20.19 -22.71 -8.30
C ILE A 271 -21.33 -23.35 -7.49
N ALA A 272 -21.11 -24.54 -6.92
CA ALA A 272 -22.11 -25.22 -6.11
C ALA A 272 -22.50 -24.40 -4.86
N THR A 273 -21.54 -23.75 -4.21
CA THR A 273 -21.78 -22.88 -3.04
C THR A 273 -22.71 -21.71 -3.41
N ARG A 274 -22.50 -21.12 -4.59
CA ARG A 274 -23.33 -20.01 -5.09
C ARG A 274 -24.73 -20.45 -5.49
N GLU A 275 -24.83 -21.54 -6.24
CA GLU A 275 -26.08 -22.00 -6.84
C GLU A 275 -26.98 -22.76 -5.86
N GLN A 276 -26.38 -23.51 -4.94
CA GLN A 276 -27.10 -24.40 -4.02
C GLN A 276 -27.19 -23.83 -2.61
N HIS A 277 -26.55 -22.67 -2.35
CA HIS A 277 -26.47 -22.01 -1.04
C HIS A 277 -25.98 -22.91 0.10
N THR A 278 -25.24 -23.96 -0.22
CA THR A 278 -24.55 -24.85 0.73
C THR A 278 -23.20 -24.25 1.11
N ALA A 279 -22.72 -24.52 2.33
CA ALA A 279 -21.46 -23.95 2.81
C ALA A 279 -20.26 -24.41 1.96
N LEU A 280 -19.31 -23.50 1.72
CA LEU A 280 -18.14 -23.76 0.89
C LEU A 280 -17.35 -24.97 1.41
N ILE A 281 -17.19 -25.09 2.73
CA ILE A 281 -16.45 -26.19 3.35
C ILE A 281 -17.03 -27.57 2.98
N ASP A 282 -18.35 -27.70 2.90
CA ASP A 282 -19.01 -28.96 2.56
C ASP A 282 -18.78 -29.32 1.10
N ASN A 283 -18.86 -28.33 0.21
CA ASN A 283 -18.63 -28.52 -1.21
C ASN A 283 -17.16 -28.85 -1.50
N VAL A 284 -16.24 -28.18 -0.81
CA VAL A 284 -14.80 -28.46 -0.85
C VAL A 284 -14.51 -29.88 -0.38
N GLN A 285 -15.05 -30.31 0.76
CA GLN A 285 -14.87 -31.67 1.26
C GLN A 285 -15.43 -32.72 0.30
N ARG A 286 -16.60 -32.47 -0.30
CA ARG A 286 -17.19 -33.38 -1.28
C ARG A 286 -16.38 -33.47 -2.57
N ARG A 287 -15.86 -32.35 -3.08
CA ARG A 287 -15.26 -32.29 -4.42
C ARG A 287 -13.75 -32.55 -4.42
N LEU A 288 -13.04 -32.15 -3.36
CA LEU A 288 -11.60 -32.39 -3.24
C LEU A 288 -11.25 -33.79 -2.71
N ARG A 289 -12.15 -34.48 -1.99
CA ARG A 289 -11.92 -35.88 -1.55
C ARG A 289 -12.23 -36.95 -2.61
N ILE A 290 -12.83 -36.59 -3.75
CA ILE A 290 -13.15 -37.55 -4.83
C ILE A 290 -11.92 -37.86 -5.72
N LYS A 291 -10.75 -37.28 -5.42
CA LYS A 291 -9.47 -37.60 -6.06
C LYS A 291 -8.38 -37.90 -5.04
N ASP A 292 -8.56 -39.02 -4.34
CA ASP A 292 -7.49 -39.95 -3.95
C ASP A 292 -7.95 -41.36 -4.38
#